data_AF-A0A5K1GWI3-F1
#
_entry.id   AF-A0A5K1GWI3-F1
#
_cell.length_a   1.000
_cell.length_b   1.000
_cell.length_c   1.000
_cell.angle_alpha   90.00
_cell.angle_beta   90.00
_cell.angle_gamma   90.00
#
_symmetry.space_group_name_H-M   'P 1'
#
loop_
_entity.id
_entity.type
_entity.pdbx_description
1 polymer ?
#
loop_
_entity_poly.entity_id
_entity_poly.type
_entity_poly.pdbx_seq_one_letter_code
_entity_poly.pdbx_strand_id
1 'polypeptide(L)' 'VVSVTFVEGSSGSLNLDAIPSSTRFGGTLRALTTEGMYQLRKRLKE' A
#
# COMPACT_ATOMS: atom_id res chain seq x y z
N VAL A 1 -10.11 7.83 -5.80
CA VAL A 1 -8.66 8.03 -6.02
C VAL A 1 -7.89 7.23 -4.98
N VAL A 2 -6.76 6.65 -5.39
CA VAL A 2 -5.80 5.94 -4.53
C VAL A 2 -4.49 6.70 -4.60
N SER A 3 -3.85 6.96 -3.46
CA SER A 3 -2.52 7.56 -3.41
C SER A 3 -1.61 6.71 -2.52
N VAL A 4 -0.40 6.39 -2.98
CA VAL A 4 0.64 5.78 -2.15
C VAL A 4 1.55 6.90 -1.66
N THR A 5 1.72 7.01 -0.35
CA THR A 5 2.51 8.07 0.30
C THR A 5 3.83 7.56 0.84
N PHE A 6 3.96 6.26 1.10
CA PHE A 6 5.24 5.65 1.41
C PHE A 6 5.29 4.19 0.95
N VAL A 7 6.51 3.75 0.64
CA VAL A 7 6.87 2.36 0.40
C VAL A 7 8.08 2.08 1.28
N GLU A 8 7.96 1.09 2.16
CA GLU A 8 8.99 0.72 3.12
C GLU A 8 9.35 -0.75 2.91
N GLY A 9 10.57 -1.01 2.44
CA GLY A 9 11.11 -2.37 2.37
C GLY A 9 11.67 -2.75 3.74
N SER A 10 11.07 -3.76 4.38
CA SER A 10 11.62 -4.34 5.61
C SER A 10 12.69 -5.35 5.21
N SER A 11 13.94 -4.88 5.09
CA SER A 11 15.11 -5.73 5.25
C SER A 11 15.39 -5.77 6.76
N GLY A 12 15.00 -6.85 7.44
CA GLY A 12 15.25 -7.06 8.87
C GLY A 12 16.75 -7.13 9.27
N SER A 13 17.64 -6.68 8.40
CA SER A 13 19.09 -6.60 8.55
C SER A 13 19.58 -5.43 7.69
N LEU A 14 20.53 -4.63 8.19
CA LEU A 14 21.14 -3.44 7.57
C LEU A 14 21.90 -3.72 6.24
N ASN A 15 21.56 -4.77 5.51
CA ASN A 15 22.20 -5.16 4.26
C ASN A 15 21.39 -4.64 3.07
N LEU A 16 21.95 -3.66 2.35
CA LEU A 16 21.36 -3.11 1.12
C LEU A 16 21.34 -4.12 -0.04
N ASP A 17 22.12 -5.21 0.05
CA ASP A 17 22.19 -6.28 -0.95
C ASP A 17 21.19 -7.43 -0.69
N ALA A 18 20.39 -7.36 0.38
CA ALA A 18 19.43 -8.40 0.72
C ALA A 18 18.04 -8.09 0.15
N ILE A 19 17.42 -9.08 -0.50
CA ILE A 19 16.03 -8.99 -0.96
C ILE A 19 15.11 -8.89 0.29
N PRO A 20 14.29 -7.85 0.43
CA PRO A 20 13.43 -7.67 1.59
C PRO A 20 12.37 -8.77 1.65
N SER A 21 12.16 -9.36 2.82
CA SER A 21 11.19 -10.44 3.03
C SER A 21 9.74 -9.95 3.02
N SER A 22 9.53 -8.65 3.26
CA SER A 22 8.22 -8.01 3.18
C SER A 22 8.37 -6.53 2.83
N THR A 23 7.37 -5.99 2.15
CA THR A 23 7.29 -4.56 1.83
C THR A 23 5.98 -4.01 2.35
N ARG A 24 6.04 -2.89 3.05
CA ARG A 24 4.86 -2.18 3.55
C ARG A 24 4.57 -1.00 2.62
N PHE A 25 3.31 -0.90 2.21
CA PHE A 25 2.79 0.25 1.48
C PHE A 25 1.85 1.01 2.39
N GLY A 26 1.93 2.34 2.35
CA GLY A 26 0.98 3.21 3.03
C GLY A 26 0.48 4.31 2.12
N GLY A 27 -0.74 4.76 2.36
CA GLY A 27 -1.43 5.65 1.44
C GLY A 27 -2.84 6.02 1.87
N THR A 28 -3.57 6.68 0.98
CA THR A 28 -4.95 7.10 1.21
C THR A 28 -5.89 6.59 0.11
N LEU A 29 -7.08 6.17 0.52
CA LEU A 29 -8.21 5.94 -0.36
C LEU A 29 -9.20 7.10 -0.15
N ARG A 30 -9.63 7.72 -1.25
CA ARG A 30 -10.60 8.81 -1.21
C ARG A 30 -11.68 8.60 -2.26
N ALA A 31 -12.93 8.70 -1.81
CA ALA A 31 -14.13 8.68 -2.64
C ALA A 31 -15.14 9.69 -2.10
N LEU A 32 -15.97 10.23 -2.99
CA LEU A 32 -17.04 11.17 -2.62
C LEU A 32 -18.26 10.46 -2.01
N THR A 33 -18.43 9.17 -2.30
CA THR A 33 -19.56 8.36 -1.85
C THR A 33 -19.06 7.09 -1.16
N THR A 34 -19.89 6.55 -0.27
CA THR A 34 -19.64 5.27 0.40
C THR A 34 -19.53 4.13 -0.60
N GLU A 35 -20.39 4.12 -1.62
CA GLU A 35 -20.33 3.12 -2.70
C GLU A 35 -19.00 3.20 -3.46
N GLY A 36 -18.55 4.41 -3.80
CA GLY A 36 -17.24 4.60 -4.43
C GLY A 36 -16.09 4.10 -3.54
N MET A 37 -16.17 4.30 -2.22
CA MET A 37 -15.18 3.77 -1.29
C MET A 37 -15.20 2.24 -1.23
N TYR A 38 -16.39 1.63 -1.25
CA TYR A 38 -16.56 0.19 -1.28
C TYR A 38 -15.91 -0.42 -2.53
N GLN A 39 -16.19 0.14 -3.71
CA GLN A 39 -15.59 -0.30 -4.97
C GLN A 39 -14.07 -0.12 -4.98
N LEU A 40 -13.54 0.99 -4.45
CA LEU A 40 -12.09 1.19 -4.33
C LEU A 40 -11.42 0.16 -3.42
N ARG A 41 -12.06 -0.18 -2.28
CA ARG A 41 -11.55 -1.21 -1.37
C ARG A 41 -11.60 -2.61 -1.97
N LYS A 42 -12.64 -2.91 -2.75
CA LYS A 42 -12.77 -4.20 -3.46
C LYS A 42 -11.62 -4.38 -4.45
N ARG A 43 -11.39 -3.39 -5.33
CA ARG A 43 -10.33 -3.43 -6.36
C ARG A 43 -8.91 -3.42 -5.81
N LEU A 44 -8.70 -2.98 -4.56
CA LEU A 44 -7.38 -3.05 -3.92
C LEU A 44 -7.00 -4.48 -3.50
N LYS A 45 -7.98 -5.38 -3.37
CA LYS A 45 -7.79 -6.78 -2.94
C LYS A 45 -7.86 -7.78 -4.09
N GLU A 46 -8.25 -7.32 -5.29
CA GLU A 46 -8.19 -8.09 -6.54
C GLU A 46 -6.74 -8.21 -7.01
#